data_AF-A0A7Y8LM75-F1
#
_entry.id   AF-A0A7Y8LM75-F1
#
_cell.length_a   1.000
_cell.length_b   1.000
_cell.length_c   1.000
_cell.angle_alpha   90.00
_cell.angle_beta   90.00
_cell.angle_gamma   90.00
#
_symmetry.space_group_name_H-M   'P 1'
#
loop_
_entity.id
_entity.type
_entity.pdbx_description
1 polymer ?
#
loop_
_entity_poly.entity_id
_entity_poly.type
_entity_poly.pdbx_seq_one_letter_code
_entity_poly.pdbx_strand_id
1 'polypeptide(L)'
;MGQSHIQISILSMLPFILMLGAIAVFPLTANHFWENNKNKLIVSVILSIPAIIFLLLNGLSHKLYETIIFDYIPFIILLGSLFIITGGIYLTGDIEAKPSINTTFLGIGALLASVMGTTGASMLLIRPLIYTNKEREFKIHTILFFIGIVANCGGLLTPLGDPPLFMMYLRGAPFV
;
A
#
# COMPACT_ATOMS: atom_id res chain seq x y z
N MET A 1 -6.82 -9.08 -40.22
CA MET A 1 -5.74 -9.58 -39.34
C MET A 1 -6.39 -10.05 -38.06
N GLY A 2 -6.50 -11.37 -37.89
CA GLY A 2 -7.31 -11.99 -36.85
C GLY A 2 -6.78 -11.68 -35.46
N GLN A 3 -7.64 -11.21 -34.56
CA GLN A 3 -7.35 -11.19 -33.14
C GLN A 3 -7.27 -12.64 -32.67
N SER A 4 -6.06 -13.16 -32.52
CA SER A 4 -5.82 -14.40 -31.78
C SER A 4 -6.18 -14.11 -30.32
N HIS A 5 -7.35 -14.57 -29.89
CA HIS A 5 -7.69 -14.61 -28.47
C HIS A 5 -6.72 -15.58 -27.79
N ILE A 6 -5.63 -15.06 -27.24
CA ILE A 6 -4.71 -15.83 -26.40
C ILE A 6 -5.53 -16.30 -25.20
N GLN A 7 -5.85 -17.59 -25.18
CA GLN A 7 -6.58 -18.20 -24.08
C GLN A 7 -5.59 -18.36 -22.92
N ILE A 8 -5.61 -17.39 -22.01
CA ILE A 8 -4.75 -17.40 -20.83
C ILE A 8 -5.29 -18.49 -19.90
N SER A 9 -4.55 -19.59 -19.78
CA SER A 9 -4.88 -20.66 -18.84
C SER A 9 -4.84 -20.13 -17.41
N ILE A 10 -5.80 -20.54 -16.57
CA ILE A 10 -5.82 -20.25 -15.13
C ILE A 10 -4.49 -20.63 -14.44
N LEU A 11 -3.76 -21.60 -15.01
CA LEU A 11 -2.44 -21.99 -14.51
C LEU A 11 -1.42 -20.84 -14.54
N SER A 12 -1.58 -19.82 -15.40
CA SER A 12 -0.70 -18.64 -15.42
C SER A 12 -0.86 -17.74 -14.20
N MET A 13 -1.95 -17.89 -13.41
CA MET A 13 -2.14 -17.17 -12.15
C MET A 13 -1.39 -17.82 -10.99
N LEU A 14 -0.87 -19.04 -11.17
CA LEU A 14 -0.21 -19.82 -10.13
C LEU A 14 0.95 -19.06 -9.46
N PRO A 15 1.86 -18.38 -10.19
CA PRO A 15 2.92 -17.60 -9.56
C PRO A 15 2.40 -16.44 -8.69
N PHE A 16 1.29 -15.81 -9.10
CA PHE A 16 0.64 -14.76 -8.33
C PHE A 16 -0.02 -15.30 -7.06
N ILE A 17 -0.74 -16.41 -7.15
CA ILE A 17 -1.36 -17.08 -6.00
C ILE A 17 -0.29 -17.53 -5.00
N LEU A 18 0.81 -18.12 -5.48
CA LEU A 18 1.94 -18.50 -4.64
C LEU A 18 2.61 -17.29 -3.98
N MET A 19 2.71 -16.15 -4.68
CA MET A 19 3.24 -14.92 -4.10
C MET A 19 2.38 -14.43 -2.93
N LEU A 20 1.06 -14.37 -3.12
CA LEU A 20 0.12 -13.99 -2.06
C LEU A 20 0.18 -14.97 -0.89
N GLY A 21 0.24 -16.28 -1.18
CA GLY A 21 0.42 -17.33 -0.18
C GLY A 21 1.72 -17.16 0.60
N ALA A 22 2.84 -16.85 -0.07
CA ALA A 22 4.12 -16.61 0.59
C ALA A 22 4.05 -15.40 1.53
N ILE A 23 3.45 -14.29 1.08
CA ILE A 23 3.28 -13.08 1.89
C ILE A 23 2.38 -13.33 3.11
N ALA A 24 1.36 -14.18 2.99
CA ALA A 24 0.44 -14.50 4.08
C ALA A 24 1.01 -15.53 5.08
N VAL A 25 1.70 -16.57 4.58
CA VAL A 25 2.09 -17.74 5.38
C VAL A 25 3.49 -17.61 5.97
N PHE A 26 4.49 -17.14 5.21
CA PHE A 26 5.88 -17.10 5.68
C PHE A 26 6.14 -16.20 6.90
N PRO A 27 5.47 -15.04 7.08
CA PRO A 27 5.59 -14.29 8.33
C PRO A 27 5.16 -15.09 9.57
N LEU A 28 4.20 -16.01 9.41
CA LEU A 28 3.61 -16.80 10.50
C LEU A 28 4.38 -18.09 10.78
N THR A 29 4.88 -18.77 9.74
CA THR A 29 5.53 -20.08 9.87
C THR A 29 7.05 -20.02 9.90
N ALA A 30 7.67 -19.01 9.27
CA ALA A 30 9.11 -18.88 9.10
C ALA A 30 9.55 -17.42 9.26
N ASN A 31 9.17 -16.80 10.38
CA ASN A 31 9.43 -15.39 10.70
C ASN A 31 10.89 -14.96 10.49
N HIS A 32 11.87 -15.69 11.04
CA HIS A 32 13.30 -15.34 10.92
C HIS A 32 13.80 -15.39 9.48
N PHE A 33 13.25 -16.29 8.65
CA PHE A 33 13.55 -16.30 7.24
C PHE A 33 12.91 -15.08 6.54
N TRP A 34 11.64 -14.79 6.83
CA TRP A 34 10.91 -13.71 6.17
C TRP A 34 11.35 -12.31 6.60
N GLU A 35 11.90 -12.12 7.80
CA GLU A 35 12.38 -10.82 8.30
C GLU A 35 13.46 -10.22 7.40
N ASN A 36 14.32 -11.05 6.81
CA ASN A 36 15.40 -10.59 5.96
C ASN A 36 14.89 -10.14 4.58
N ASN A 37 15.14 -8.87 4.24
CA ASN A 37 14.77 -8.31 2.94
C ASN A 37 15.40 -9.05 1.74
N LYS A 38 16.57 -9.68 1.92
CA LYS A 38 17.17 -10.54 0.88
C LYS A 38 16.29 -11.75 0.56
N ASN A 39 15.71 -12.38 1.57
CA ASN A 39 14.86 -13.55 1.40
C ASN A 39 13.53 -13.18 0.73
N LYS A 40 12.94 -12.04 1.12
CA LYS A 40 11.76 -11.48 0.44
C LYS A 40 12.04 -11.24 -1.05
N LEU A 41 13.21 -10.67 -1.37
CA LEU A 41 13.63 -10.46 -2.76
C LEU A 41 13.80 -11.78 -3.50
N ILE A 42 14.49 -12.77 -2.91
CA ILE A 42 14.70 -14.09 -3.51
C ILE A 42 13.36 -14.76 -3.83
N VAL A 43 12.43 -14.81 -2.87
CA VAL A 43 11.09 -15.39 -3.09
C VAL A 43 10.35 -14.65 -4.20
N SER A 44 10.41 -13.31 -4.20
CA SER A 44 9.76 -12.49 -5.22
C SER A 44 10.32 -12.75 -6.61
N VAL A 45 11.65 -12.85 -6.74
CA VAL A 45 12.33 -13.13 -8.01
C VAL A 45 11.99 -14.54 -8.51
N ILE A 46 12.13 -15.56 -7.65
CA ILE A 46 11.85 -16.96 -8.01
C ILE A 46 10.42 -17.11 -8.52
N LEU A 47 9.45 -16.49 -7.86
CA LEU A 47 8.03 -16.55 -8.28
C LEU A 47 7.74 -15.67 -9.50
N SER A 48 8.47 -14.58 -9.72
CA SER A 48 8.27 -13.73 -10.91
C SER A 48 8.81 -14.33 -12.20
N ILE A 49 9.89 -15.13 -12.15
CA ILE A 49 10.57 -15.67 -13.34
C ILE A 49 9.62 -16.49 -14.23
N PRO A 50 8.83 -17.45 -13.71
CA PRO A 50 7.89 -18.21 -14.53
C PRO A 50 6.84 -17.32 -15.23
N ALA A 51 6.37 -16.27 -14.54
CA ALA A 51 5.42 -15.33 -15.12
C ALA A 51 6.06 -14.50 -16.26
N ILE A 52 7.31 -14.05 -16.07
CA ILE A 52 8.06 -13.32 -17.10
C ILE A 52 8.31 -14.21 -18.32
N ILE A 53 8.79 -15.45 -18.12
CA ILE A 53 9.02 -16.41 -19.21
C ILE A 53 7.71 -16.66 -19.98
N PHE A 54 6.61 -16.89 -19.27
CA PHE A 54 5.30 -17.09 -19.90
C PHE A 54 4.89 -15.88 -20.76
N LEU A 55 5.06 -14.65 -20.26
CA LEU A 55 4.72 -13.43 -21.02
C LEU A 55 5.59 -13.27 -22.26
N LEU A 56 6.89 -13.54 -22.17
CA LEU A 56 7.83 -13.44 -23.29
C LEU A 56 7.53 -14.48 -24.38
N LEU A 57 7.28 -15.74 -24.00
CA LEU A 57 6.96 -16.81 -24.94
C LEU A 57 5.65 -16.57 -25.71
N ASN A 58 4.71 -15.83 -25.11
CA ASN A 58 3.44 -15.48 -25.74
C ASN A 58 3.47 -14.12 -26.49
N GLY A 59 4.65 -13.51 -26.67
CA GLY A 59 4.79 -12.24 -27.39
C GLY A 59 4.19 -11.03 -26.66
N LEU A 60 3.92 -11.14 -25.36
CA LEU A 60 3.32 -10.08 -24.52
C LEU A 60 4.38 -9.16 -23.90
N SER A 61 5.58 -9.08 -24.49
CA SER A 61 6.68 -8.23 -24.01
C SER A 61 6.30 -6.75 -23.95
N HIS A 62 5.47 -6.28 -24.88
CA HIS A 62 4.98 -4.91 -24.87
C HIS A 62 4.13 -4.59 -23.63
N LYS A 63 3.25 -5.51 -23.21
CA LYS A 63 2.46 -5.34 -21.97
C LYS A 63 3.35 -5.33 -20.72
N LEU A 64 4.42 -6.12 -20.72
CA LEU A 64 5.39 -6.12 -19.61
C LEU A 64 6.09 -4.75 -19.51
N TYR A 65 6.53 -4.20 -20.65
CA TYR A 65 7.13 -2.87 -20.71
C TYR A 65 6.14 -1.79 -20.26
N GLU A 66 4.91 -1.83 -20.76
CA GLU A 66 3.85 -0.89 -20.41
C GLU A 66 3.57 -0.90 -18.90
N THR A 67 3.40 -2.08 -18.29
CA THR A 67 3.21 -2.20 -16.83
C THR A 67 4.41 -1.66 -16.04
N ILE A 68 5.65 -1.91 -16.48
CA ILE A 68 6.82 -1.41 -15.74
C ILE A 68 6.88 0.13 -15.81
N ILE A 69 6.69 0.70 -17.00
CA ILE A 69 6.87 2.14 -17.24
C ILE A 69 5.69 2.96 -16.75
N PHE A 70 4.46 2.51 -16.99
CA PHE A 70 3.26 3.29 -16.72
C PHE A 70 2.56 2.93 -15.42
N ASP A 71 2.79 1.74 -14.86
CA ASP A 71 2.21 1.36 -13.57
C ASP A 71 3.27 1.39 -12.45
N TYR A 72 4.33 0.59 -12.58
CA TYR A 72 5.28 0.36 -11.49
C TYR A 72 6.15 1.58 -11.16
N ILE A 73 6.75 2.23 -12.16
CA ILE A 73 7.61 3.40 -11.94
C ILE A 73 6.82 4.56 -11.29
N PRO A 74 5.65 4.99 -11.82
CA PRO A 74 4.84 6.03 -11.18
C PRO A 74 4.42 5.66 -9.77
N PHE A 75 4.10 4.38 -9.52
CA PHE A 75 3.73 3.92 -8.18
C PHE A 75 4.87 4.04 -7.18
N ILE A 76 6.09 3.63 -7.55
CA ILE A 76 7.27 3.78 -6.69
C ILE A 76 7.61 5.26 -6.47
N ILE A 77 7.50 6.10 -7.49
CA ILE A 77 7.70 7.55 -7.36
C ILE A 77 6.68 8.13 -6.38
N LEU A 78 5.39 7.79 -6.53
CA LEU A 78 4.33 8.25 -5.63
C LEU A 78 4.61 7.85 -4.17
N LEU A 79 4.88 6.57 -3.93
CA LEU A 79 5.21 6.07 -2.58
C LEU A 79 6.45 6.77 -2.00
N GLY A 80 7.49 6.95 -2.82
CA GLY A 80 8.72 7.63 -2.43
C GLY A 80 8.48 9.10 -2.07
N SER A 81 7.75 9.83 -2.90
CA SER A 81 7.37 11.22 -2.63
C SER A 81 6.54 11.33 -1.35
N LEU A 82 5.55 10.46 -1.16
CA LEU A 82 4.70 10.47 0.02
C LEU A 82 5.53 10.19 1.29
N PHE A 83 6.42 9.20 1.24
CA PHE A 83 7.31 8.87 2.35
C PHE A 83 8.24 10.04 2.70
N ILE A 84 8.89 10.66 1.71
CA ILE A 84 9.83 11.77 1.94
C ILE A 84 9.10 13.00 2.50
N ILE A 85 7.98 13.39 1.89
CA ILE A 85 7.22 14.58 2.28
C ILE A 85 6.59 14.37 3.65
N THR A 86 5.82 13.30 3.85
CA THR A 86 5.09 13.10 5.11
C THR A 86 6.00 12.66 6.25
N GLY A 87 7.03 11.86 5.97
CA GLY A 87 8.04 11.48 6.95
C GLY A 87 8.95 12.64 7.38
N GLY A 88 9.13 13.65 6.53
CA GLY A 88 9.88 14.87 6.85
C GLY A 88 9.10 15.89 7.69
N ILE A 89 7.78 15.77 7.77
CA ILE A 89 6.95 16.67 8.58
C ILE A 89 6.91 16.17 10.02
N TYR A 90 7.56 16.92 10.92
CA TYR A 90 7.51 16.65 12.35
C TYR A 90 6.45 17.54 13.02
N LEU A 91 5.34 16.92 13.43
CA LEU A 91 4.30 17.58 14.22
C LEU A 91 4.61 17.42 15.71
N THR A 92 4.86 18.54 16.37
CA THR A 92 5.06 18.63 17.83
C THR A 92 3.95 19.47 18.46
N GLY A 93 3.58 19.14 19.69
CA GLY A 93 2.57 19.85 20.45
C GLY A 93 2.31 19.15 21.79
N ASP A 94 2.12 19.94 22.84
CA ASP A 94 1.69 19.46 24.15
C ASP A 94 0.17 19.64 24.26
N ILE A 95 -0.55 18.61 23.83
CA ILE A 95 -2.02 18.60 23.79
C ILE A 95 -2.51 17.64 24.85
N GLU A 96 -3.40 18.12 25.71
CA GLU A 96 -4.03 17.28 26.74
C GLU A 96 -4.89 16.18 26.09
N ALA A 97 -4.70 14.93 26.53
CA ALA A 97 -5.34 13.75 25.96
C ALA A 97 -6.84 13.63 26.34
N LYS A 98 -7.69 14.45 25.72
CA LYS A 98 -9.15 14.37 25.89
C LYS A 98 -9.80 13.46 24.83
N PRO A 99 -10.94 12.81 25.13
CA PRO A 99 -11.70 12.05 24.14
C PRO A 99 -12.07 12.88 22.91
N SER A 100 -12.44 14.15 23.09
CA SER A 100 -12.75 15.07 21.99
C SER A 100 -11.54 15.30 21.08
N ILE A 101 -10.34 15.47 21.65
CA ILE A 101 -9.10 15.65 20.89
C ILE A 101 -8.78 14.41 20.06
N ASN A 102 -8.92 13.22 20.65
CA ASN A 102 -8.70 11.97 19.92
C ASN A 102 -9.68 11.82 18.76
N THR A 103 -10.96 12.12 18.97
CA THR A 103 -11.98 12.10 17.90
C THR A 103 -11.64 13.10 16.80
N THR A 104 -11.15 14.30 17.15
CA THR A 104 -10.68 15.29 16.18
C THR A 104 -9.48 14.79 15.39
N PHE A 105 -8.50 14.15 16.04
CA PHE A 105 -7.36 13.52 15.34
C PHE A 105 -7.83 12.47 14.32
N LEU A 106 -8.80 11.63 14.70
CA LEU A 106 -9.38 10.63 13.80
C LEU A 106 -10.14 11.28 12.63
N GLY A 107 -10.93 12.32 12.90
CA GLY A 107 -11.69 13.05 11.87
C GLY A 107 -10.78 13.77 10.88
N ILE A 108 -9.77 14.51 11.37
CA ILE A 108 -8.75 15.14 10.52
C ILE A 108 -7.98 14.07 9.75
N GLY A 109 -7.61 12.97 10.40
CA GLY A 109 -6.95 11.86 9.73
C GLY A 109 -7.77 11.27 8.59
N ALA A 110 -9.08 11.07 8.77
CA ALA A 110 -9.96 10.58 7.72
C ALA A 110 -10.04 11.53 6.52
N LEU A 111 -10.13 12.84 6.79
CA LEU A 111 -10.13 13.88 5.76
C LEU A 111 -8.79 13.91 5.01
N LEU A 112 -7.67 13.95 5.74
CA LEU A 112 -6.33 13.94 5.13
C LEU A 112 -6.09 12.67 4.33
N ALA A 113 -6.45 11.50 4.86
CA ALA A 113 -6.32 10.23 4.14
C ALA A 113 -7.07 10.27 2.81
N SER A 114 -8.25 10.90 2.78
CA SER A 114 -9.05 11.04 1.57
C SER A 114 -8.46 12.00 0.53
N VAL A 115 -7.59 12.93 0.93
CA VAL A 115 -6.95 13.89 0.02
C VAL A 115 -5.57 13.42 -0.44
N MET A 116 -4.70 13.04 0.51
CA MET A 116 -3.28 12.74 0.26
C MET A 116 -2.91 11.25 0.39
N GLY A 117 -3.88 10.38 0.65
CA GLY A 117 -3.67 8.95 0.79
C GLY A 117 -3.55 8.45 2.23
N THR A 118 -4.01 7.22 2.45
CA THR A 118 -4.00 6.55 3.78
C THR A 118 -2.60 6.44 4.35
N THR A 119 -1.62 6.11 3.50
CA THR A 119 -0.23 5.92 3.92
C THR A 119 0.38 7.22 4.43
N GLY A 120 0.17 8.32 3.70
CA GLY A 120 0.70 9.63 4.06
C GLY A 120 0.06 10.19 5.31
N ALA A 121 -1.27 10.14 5.41
CA ALA A 121 -2.01 10.61 6.58
C ALA A 121 -1.64 9.79 7.83
N SER A 122 -1.47 8.48 7.66
CA SER A 122 -1.03 7.61 8.75
C SER A 122 0.38 7.96 9.22
N MET A 123 1.34 8.11 8.30
CA MET A 123 2.72 8.48 8.65
C MET A 123 2.81 9.83 9.37
N LEU A 124 2.01 10.81 8.92
CA LEU A 124 1.98 12.16 9.49
C LEU A 124 1.40 12.17 10.92
N LEU A 125 0.28 11.46 11.14
CA LEU A 125 -0.51 11.61 12.37
C LEU A 125 -0.26 10.52 13.43
N ILE A 126 0.34 9.38 13.09
CA ILE A 126 0.52 8.30 14.07
C ILE A 126 1.44 8.71 15.23
N ARG A 127 2.52 9.44 14.93
CA ARG A 127 3.47 9.93 15.94
C ARG A 127 2.83 10.91 16.92
N PRO A 128 2.17 12.01 16.48
CA PRO A 128 1.51 12.93 17.40
C PRO A 128 0.38 12.24 18.19
N LEU A 129 -0.38 11.33 17.58
CA LEU A 129 -1.43 10.58 18.29
C LEU A 129 -0.88 9.76 19.46
N ILE A 130 0.21 9.02 19.22
CA ILE A 130 0.90 8.22 20.25
C ILE A 130 1.47 9.14 21.34
N TYR A 131 2.09 10.26 20.94
CA TYR A 131 2.70 11.20 21.88
C TYR A 131 1.65 11.85 22.79
N THR A 132 0.56 12.37 22.22
CA THR A 132 -0.57 12.95 22.97
C THR A 132 -1.14 11.96 23.98
N ASN A 133 -1.28 10.68 23.61
CA ASN A 133 -1.87 9.67 24.50
C ASN A 133 -0.85 8.94 25.39
N LYS A 134 0.42 9.38 25.45
CA LYS A 134 1.49 8.67 26.17
C LYS A 134 1.18 8.48 27.66
N GLU A 135 0.53 9.47 28.28
CA GLU A 135 0.22 9.56 29.71
C GLU A 135 -1.08 8.84 30.10
N ARG A 136 -1.86 8.35 29.13
CA ARG A 136 -3.10 7.62 29.41
C ARG A 136 -2.83 6.14 29.65
N GLU A 137 -3.54 5.55 30.61
CA GLU A 137 -3.52 4.10 30.85
C GLU A 137 -4.13 3.33 29.67
N PHE A 138 -5.36 3.69 29.28
CA PHE A 138 -6.07 3.07 28.16
C PHE A 138 -5.87 3.87 26.88
N LYS A 139 -4.93 3.42 26.02
CA LYS A 139 -4.60 4.08 24.75
C LYS A 139 -4.70 3.20 23.50
N ILE A 140 -4.83 1.89 23.67
CA ILE A 140 -4.83 0.91 22.57
C ILE A 140 -6.05 1.13 21.65
N HIS A 141 -7.23 1.39 22.21
CA HIS A 141 -8.45 1.59 21.42
C HIS A 141 -8.32 2.76 20.43
N THR A 142 -7.69 3.87 20.83
CA THR A 142 -7.46 5.02 19.94
C THR A 142 -6.62 4.64 18.73
N ILE A 143 -5.59 3.81 18.93
CA ILE A 143 -4.73 3.32 17.84
C ILE A 143 -5.51 2.38 16.92
N LEU A 144 -6.34 1.49 17.47
CA LEU A 144 -7.18 0.59 16.68
C LEU A 144 -8.20 1.38 15.82
N PHE A 145 -8.85 2.39 16.40
CA PHE A 145 -9.74 3.28 15.64
C PHE A 145 -8.99 4.07 14.58
N PHE A 146 -7.76 4.52 14.86
CA PHE A 146 -6.92 5.19 13.87
C PHE A 146 -6.59 4.27 12.70
N ILE A 147 -6.19 3.03 12.97
CA ILE A 147 -5.93 2.02 11.93
C ILE A 147 -7.18 1.75 11.10
N GLY A 148 -8.35 1.59 11.73
CA GLY A 148 -9.60 1.36 11.02
C GLY A 148 -10.01 2.56 10.15
N ILE A 149 -10.12 3.74 10.75
CA ILE A 149 -10.70 4.93 10.11
C ILE A 149 -9.73 5.57 9.12
N VAL A 150 -8.46 5.77 9.52
CA VAL A 150 -7.49 6.56 8.75
C VAL A 150 -6.69 5.67 7.81
N ALA A 151 -6.19 4.53 8.30
CA ALA A 151 -5.27 3.69 7.53
C ALA A 151 -5.96 2.70 6.57
N ASN A 152 -7.18 2.24 6.89
CA ASN A 152 -7.91 1.28 6.06
C ASN A 152 -9.11 1.90 5.32
N CYS A 153 -9.97 2.65 6.01
CA CYS A 153 -11.20 3.19 5.41
C CYS A 153 -11.01 4.58 4.75
N GLY A 154 -9.90 5.26 5.01
CA GLY A 154 -9.58 6.53 4.36
C GLY A 154 -9.18 6.35 2.88
N GLY A 155 -9.01 7.45 2.16
CA GLY A 155 -8.45 7.40 0.80
C GLY A 155 -9.45 7.11 -0.32
N LEU A 156 -10.75 7.20 -0.07
CA LEU A 156 -11.77 6.85 -1.08
C LEU A 156 -12.05 7.95 -2.10
N LEU A 157 -11.56 9.19 -1.87
CA LEU A 157 -11.92 10.34 -2.70
C LEU A 157 -10.93 10.59 -3.84
N THR A 158 -9.62 10.42 -3.61
CA THR A 158 -8.59 10.73 -4.60
C THR A 158 -7.89 9.47 -5.12
N PRO A 159 -7.34 9.52 -6.35
CA PRO A 159 -6.54 8.41 -6.89
C PRO A 159 -5.23 8.18 -6.11
N LEU A 160 -4.83 9.13 -5.26
CA LEU A 160 -3.67 9.00 -4.37
C LEU A 160 -4.00 8.21 -3.08
N GLY A 161 -5.29 7.94 -2.87
CA GLY A 161 -5.90 7.35 -1.69
C GLY A 161 -5.26 6.05 -1.23
N ASP A 162 -5.25 5.07 -2.13
CA ASP A 162 -4.68 3.75 -1.92
C ASP A 162 -4.05 3.21 -3.23
N PRO A 163 -3.20 2.15 -3.14
CA PRO A 163 -2.53 1.60 -4.32
C PRO A 163 -3.47 1.15 -5.46
N PRO A 164 -4.59 0.45 -5.19
CA PRO A 164 -5.53 0.07 -6.24
C PRO A 164 -6.15 1.25 -7.00
N LEU A 165 -6.58 2.31 -6.31
CA LEU A 165 -7.18 3.47 -6.95
C LEU A 165 -6.16 4.21 -7.83
N PHE A 166 -4.91 4.31 -7.38
CA PHE A 166 -3.85 4.90 -8.19
C PHE A 166 -3.59 4.09 -9.48
N MET A 167 -3.54 2.76 -9.37
CA MET A 167 -3.36 1.88 -10.51
C MET A 167 -4.54 1.96 -11.50
N MET A 168 -5.78 2.11 -11.00
CA MET A 168 -6.95 2.35 -11.83
C MET A 168 -6.89 3.70 -12.54
N TYR A 169 -6.42 4.74 -11.86
CA TYR A 169 -6.24 6.08 -12.42
C TYR A 169 -5.22 6.09 -13.57
N LEU A 170 -4.07 5.42 -13.41
CA LEU A 170 -3.07 5.29 -14.49
C LEU A 170 -3.65 4.58 -15.73
N ARG A 171 -4.66 3.72 -15.52
CA ARG A 171 -5.39 3.02 -16.58
C ARG A 171 -6.60 3.80 -17.12
N GLY A 172 -6.76 5.06 -16.73
CA GLY A 172 -7.77 5.97 -17.27
C GLY A 172 -9.13 5.91 -16.58
N ALA A 173 -9.23 5.30 -15.40
CA ALA A 173 -10.46 5.38 -14.61
C ALA A 173 -10.73 6.84 -14.18
N PRO A 174 -11.97 7.35 -14.32
CA PRO A 174 -12.31 8.70 -13.90
C PRO A 174 -12.38 8.79 -12.36
N PHE A 175 -11.81 9.85 -11.80
CA PHE A 175 -11.92 10.22 -10.39
C PHE A 175 -12.54 11.61 -10.27
N VAL A 176 -13.18 11.86 -9.12
CA VAL A 176 -13.91 13.10 -8.79
C VAL A 176 -12.97 14.16 -8.26
#